data_AF-A0A7X3YCN3-F1
#
_entry.id   AF-A0A7X3YCN3-F1
#
_cell.length_a   1.000
_cell.length_b   1.000
_cell.length_c   1.000
_cell.angle_alpha   90.00
_cell.angle_beta   90.00
_cell.angle_gamma   90.00
#
_symmetry.space_group_name_H-M   'P 1'
#
loop_
_entity.id
_entity.type
_entity.pdbx_description
1 polymer ?
#
loop_
_entity_poly.entity_id
_entity_poly.type
_entity_poly.pdbx_seq_one_letter_code
_entity_poly.pdbx_strand_id
1 'polypeptide(L)' 'IVRAMLPKAHFATVYAKPAGRPMVDTTVTQVSQDTWIVFPWDDDVPISEQTG' A
#
# COMPACT_ATOMS: atom_id res chain seq x y z
N ILE A 1 8.47 3.91 14.40
CA ILE A 1 8.89 5.32 14.67
C ILE A 1 7.68 6.26 14.64
N VAL A 2 6.99 6.43 13.50
CA VAL A 2 5.87 7.40 13.39
C VAL A 2 4.74 7.18 14.42
N ARG A 3 4.33 5.93 14.68
CA ARG A 3 3.36 5.63 15.76
C ARG A 3 3.81 6.07 17.15
N ALA A 4 5.11 6.11 17.42
CA ALA A 4 5.61 6.62 18.70
C ALA A 4 5.62 8.16 18.76
N MET A 5 5.81 8.82 17.60
CA MET A 5 5.77 10.28 17.48
C MET A 5 4.34 10.82 17.57
N LEU A 6 3.37 10.10 17.01
CA LEU A 6 1.96 10.48 16.98
C LEU A 6 1.09 9.34 17.55
N PRO A 7 1.15 9.08 18.87
CA PRO A 7 0.53 7.91 19.48
C PRO A 7 -1.00 7.94 19.50
N LYS A 8 -1.60 9.12 19.28
CA LYS A 8 -3.06 9.32 19.25
C LYS A 8 -3.63 9.48 17.84
N ALA A 9 -2.78 9.44 16.80
CA ALA A 9 -3.24 9.62 15.43
C ALA A 9 -3.89 8.32 14.90
N HIS A 10 -4.90 8.50 14.05
CA HIS A 10 -5.52 7.42 13.27
C HIS A 10 -4.83 7.31 11.92
N PHE A 11 -4.19 6.18 11.66
CA PHE A 11 -3.44 5.91 10.43
C PHE A 11 -4.33 5.18 9.43
N ALA A 12 -4.56 5.79 8.27
CA ALA A 12 -5.34 5.21 7.18
C ALA A 12 -4.54 5.13 5.88
N THR A 13 -4.79 4.09 5.09
CA THR A 13 -4.19 3.87 3.77
C THR A 13 -5.25 3.48 2.74
N VAL A 14 -5.01 3.76 1.45
CA VAL A 14 -5.91 3.26 0.39
C VAL A 14 -5.67 1.76 0.15
N TYR A 15 -4.41 1.35 0.04
CA TYR A 15 -4.00 -0.05 -0.17
C TYR A 15 -3.07 -0.51 0.95
N ALA A 16 -3.27 -1.73 1.46
CA ALA A 16 -2.40 -2.35 2.46
C ALA A 16 -1.94 -3.75 2.03
N LYS A 17 -0.63 -3.98 2.10
CA LYS A 17 0.01 -5.31 1.97
C LYS A 17 0.07 -6.03 3.31
N PRO A 18 0.18 -7.37 3.35
CA PRO A 18 0.15 -8.15 4.60
C PRO A 18 1.20 -7.70 5.62
N ALA A 19 2.43 -7.41 5.20
CA ALA A 19 3.49 -6.96 6.10
C ALA A 19 3.19 -5.58 6.74
N GLY A 20 2.48 -4.70 6.03
CA GLY A 20 2.13 -3.35 6.52
C GLY A 20 0.78 -3.28 7.24
N ARG A 21 -0.09 -4.28 7.07
CA ARG A 21 -1.46 -4.27 7.60
C ARG A 21 -1.56 -4.05 9.12
N PRO A 22 -0.66 -4.60 9.97
CA PRO A 22 -0.70 -4.37 11.42
C PRO A 22 -0.35 -2.94 11.83
N MET A 23 0.20 -2.13 10.92
CA MET A 23 0.67 -0.77 11.20
C MET A 23 -0.37 0.30 10.94
N VAL A 24 -1.55 -0.02 10.41
CA VAL A 24 -2.60 0.93 10.02
C VAL A 24 -3.94 0.57 10.66
N ASP A 25 -4.73 1.58 10.99
CA ASP A 25 -6.01 1.42 11.67
C ASP A 25 -7.14 1.16 10.67
N THR A 26 -7.11 1.83 9.51
CA THR A 26 -8.08 1.63 8.42
C THR A 26 -7.39 1.45 7.08
N THR A 27 -7.93 0.56 6.25
CA THR A 27 -7.54 0.43 4.84
C THR A 27 -8.77 0.19 3.98
N VAL A 28 -8.76 0.68 2.75
CA VAL A 28 -9.86 0.44 1.80
C VAL A 28 -9.70 -0.95 1.17
N THR A 29 -8.56 -1.21 0.54
CA THR A 29 -8.28 -2.47 -0.15
C THR A 29 -7.04 -3.13 0.44
N GLN A 30 -7.12 -4.46 0.65
CA GLN A 30 -5.94 -5.26 0.98
C GLN A 30 -5.49 -6.00 -0.27
N VAL A 31 -4.19 -6.00 -0.54
CA VAL A 31 -3.59 -6.66 -1.70
C VAL A 31 -2.61 -7.73 -1.24
N SER A 32 -2.24 -8.65 -2.11
CA SER A 32 -1.21 -9.64 -1.78
C SER A 32 0.17 -8.98 -1.69
N GLN A 33 1.11 -9.63 -1.00
CA GLN A 33 2.44 -9.06 -0.78
C GLN A 33 3.22 -8.87 -2.10
N ASP A 34 3.01 -9.80 -3.04
CA ASP A 34 3.57 -9.88 -4.39
C ASP A 34 2.82 -9.02 -5.42
N THR A 35 1.66 -8.44 -5.08
CA THR A 35 0.96 -7.51 -5.98
C THR A 35 1.84 -6.30 -6.28
N TRP A 36 2.05 -6.02 -7.57
CA TRP A 36 2.55 -4.74 -8.03
C TRP A 36 1.39 -3.77 -8.24
N ILE A 37 1.37 -2.64 -7.53
CA ILE A 37 0.33 -1.62 -7.68
C ILE A 37 0.89 -0.56 -8.62
N VAL A 38 0.17 -0.28 -9.71
CA VAL A 38 0.40 0.89 -10.57
C VAL A 38 -0.65 1.93 -10.22
N PHE A 39 -0.22 3.11 -9.79
CA PHE A 39 -1.12 4.21 -9.48
C PHE A 39 -1.44 5.05 -10.72
N PRO A 40 -2.58 5.76 -10.74
CA PRO A 40 -2.96 6.62 -11.87
C PRO A 40 -1.96 7.74 -12.20
N TRP A 41 -1.04 8.04 -11.28
CA TRP A 41 -0.02 9.08 -11.41
C TRP A 41 1.40 8.50 -11.57
N ASP A 42 1.56 7.18 -11.64
CA ASP A 42 2.85 6.58 -11.96
C ASP A 42 3.13 6.78 -13.45
N ASP A 43 4.34 7.27 -13.78
CA ASP A 43 4.77 7.53 -15.17
C ASP A 43 5.15 6.25 -15.94
N ASP A 44 5.30 5.11 -15.24
CA ASP A 44 5.72 3.82 -15.80
C ASP A 44 4.74 2.69 -15.44
N VAL A 45 4.25 1.99 -16.47
CA VAL A 45 3.70 0.63 -16.34
C VAL A 45 4.88 -0.33 -16.43
N PRO A 46 5.12 -1.22 -15.44
CA PRO A 46 6.19 -2.20 -15.54
C PRO A 46 6.02 -3.06 -16.81
N ILE A 47 7.08 -3.13 -17.60
CA ILE A 47 7.21 -3.91 -18.84
C ILE A 47 7.24 -5.43 -18.52
N SER A 48 6.18 -5.97 -17.91
CA SER A 48 5.99 -7.42 -17.77
C SER A 48 4.67 -7.94 -18.33
N GLU A 49 3.76 -7.06 -18.78
CA GLU A 49 2.46 -7.46 -19.34
C GLU A 49 2.25 -7.11 -20.82
N GLN A 50 3.30 -6.66 -21.54
CA GLN A 50 3.25 -6.48 -23.02
C GLN A 50 3.77 -7.69 -23.81
N THR A 51 3.96 -8.85 -23.20
CA THR A 51 4.27 -10.08 -23.94
C THR A 51 3.41 -11.23 -23.44
N GLY A 52 2.21 -11.30 -24.00
CA GLY A 52 1.34 -12.47 -24.06
C GLY A 52 0.66 -12.48 -25.41
#